data_AF-A0A1H7TX33-F1
#
_entry.id   AF-A0A1H7TX33-F1
#
_cell.length_a   1.000
_cell.length_b   1.000
_cell.length_c   1.000
_cell.angle_alpha   90.00
_cell.angle_beta   90.00
_cell.angle_gamma   90.00
#
_symmetry.space_group_name_H-M   'P 1'
#
loop_
_entity.id
_entity.type
_entity.pdbx_description
1 polymer ?
#
loop_
_entity_poly.entity_id
_entity_poly.type
_entity_poly.pdbx_seq_one_letter_code
_entity_poly.pdbx_strand_id
1 'polypeptide(L)'
;MPVVESTAPQQETAWLVQPLVDAGLGPGEIQVLVTRLGFEAVVADDRGVDIRILDVVGDHPSDVRAAWLEVIDRMTSRPLPGA
;
A
#
# COMPACT_ATOMS: atom_id res chain seq x y z
N MET A 1 18.76 -20.01 23.14
CA MET A 1 17.58 -19.11 23.22
C MET A 1 17.15 -18.82 21.80
N PRO A 2 15.95 -19.20 21.34
CA PRO A 2 15.50 -18.75 20.04
C PRO A 2 15.15 -17.26 20.15
N VAL A 3 15.67 -16.48 19.22
CA VAL A 3 15.33 -15.08 19.07
C VAL A 3 13.87 -15.08 18.60
N VAL A 4 12.94 -14.74 19.47
CA VAL A 4 11.57 -14.40 19.05
C VAL A 4 11.67 -13.04 18.38
N GLU A 5 12.07 -13.02 17.11
CA GLU A 5 11.80 -11.88 16.24
C GLU A 5 10.29 -11.69 16.25
N SER A 6 9.85 -10.66 16.97
CA SER A 6 8.44 -10.33 17.14
C SER A 6 7.85 -10.07 15.76
N THR A 7 7.09 -11.03 15.25
CA THR A 7 6.38 -10.92 13.97
C THR A 7 5.15 -10.02 14.03
N ALA A 8 4.88 -9.42 15.20
CA ALA A 8 3.72 -8.57 15.44
C ALA A 8 3.57 -7.40 14.45
N PRO A 9 4.64 -6.64 14.08
CA PRO A 9 4.50 -5.55 13.11
C PRO A 9 4.16 -6.04 11.69
N GLN A 10 4.59 -7.26 11.35
CA GLN A 10 4.43 -7.84 10.01
C GLN A 10 3.01 -8.38 9.80
N GLN A 11 2.38 -8.92 10.86
CA GLN A 11 0.95 -9.26 10.82
C GLN A 11 0.06 -8.01 10.83
N GLU A 12 0.45 -6.98 11.57
CA GLU A 12 -0.26 -5.69 11.61
C GLU A 12 -0.25 -4.94 10.28
N THR A 13 0.63 -5.27 9.34
CA THR A 13 0.67 -4.64 8.00
C THR A 13 0.14 -5.55 6.90
N ALA A 14 -0.04 -6.85 7.16
CA ALA A 14 -0.55 -7.80 6.17
C ALA A 14 -1.96 -7.41 5.67
N TRP A 15 -2.82 -6.94 6.58
CA TRP A 15 -4.17 -6.49 6.21
C TRP A 15 -4.15 -5.24 5.31
N LEU A 16 -3.12 -4.40 5.38
CA LEU A 16 -3.03 -3.20 4.52
C LEU A 16 -2.84 -3.57 3.05
N VAL A 17 -1.99 -4.56 2.76
CA VAL A 17 -1.65 -4.96 1.38
C VAL A 17 -2.53 -6.08 0.82
N GLN A 18 -3.41 -6.64 1.65
CA GLN A 18 -4.28 -7.77 1.28
C GLN A 18 -5.14 -7.54 0.02
N PRO A 19 -5.71 -6.33 -0.23
CA PRO A 19 -6.44 -6.08 -1.48
C PRO A 19 -5.59 -6.31 -2.73
N LEU A 20 -4.29 -6.04 -2.68
CA LEU A 20 -3.37 -6.25 -3.81
C LEU A 20 -3.08 -7.73 -4.02
N VAL A 21 -2.96 -8.47 -2.92
CA VAL A 21 -2.81 -9.93 -2.97
C VAL A 21 -4.08 -10.56 -3.56
N ASP A 22 -5.26 -10.10 -3.14
CA ASP A 22 -6.56 -10.57 -3.65
C ASP A 22 -6.77 -10.19 -5.13
N ALA A 23 -6.20 -9.06 -5.57
CA ALA A 23 -6.14 -8.66 -6.98
C ALA A 23 -5.10 -9.47 -7.81
N GLY A 24 -4.38 -10.40 -7.18
CA GLY A 24 -3.46 -11.33 -7.83
C GLY A 24 -2.02 -10.87 -7.93
N LEU A 25 -1.62 -9.78 -7.25
CA LEU A 25 -0.24 -9.30 -7.30
C LEU A 25 0.69 -10.17 -6.45
N GLY A 26 1.84 -10.50 -7.03
CA GLY A 26 2.92 -11.14 -6.31
C GLY A 26 3.63 -10.18 -5.34
N PRO A 27 4.34 -10.72 -4.32
CA PRO A 27 5.09 -9.91 -3.35
C PRO A 27 6.13 -8.96 -4.00
N GLY A 28 6.73 -9.38 -5.12
CA GLY A 28 7.68 -8.55 -5.87
C GLY A 28 7.01 -7.35 -6.55
N GLU A 29 5.81 -7.54 -7.11
CA GLU A 29 5.05 -6.45 -7.75
C GLU A 29 4.54 -5.45 -6.71
N ILE A 30 4.06 -5.96 -5.57
CA ILE A 30 3.67 -5.13 -4.43
C ILE A 30 4.87 -4.31 -3.92
N GLN A 31 6.05 -4.92 -3.80
CA GLN A 31 7.26 -4.21 -3.38
C GLN A 31 7.62 -3.07 -4.35
N VAL A 32 7.53 -3.29 -5.66
CA VAL A 32 7.79 -2.26 -6.67
C VAL A 32 6.79 -1.10 -6.54
N LEU A 33 5.50 -1.41 -6.41
CA LEU A 33 4.44 -0.40 -6.26
C LEU A 33 4.62 0.44 -4.98
N VAL A 34 4.84 -0.21 -3.84
CA VAL A 34 5.05 0.47 -2.56
C VAL A 34 6.32 1.31 -2.56
N THR A 35 7.40 0.81 -3.17
CA THR A 35 8.66 1.57 -3.29
C THR A 35 8.48 2.81 -4.16
N ARG A 36 7.77 2.69 -5.29
CA ARG A 36 7.49 3.81 -6.20
C ARG A 36 6.57 4.83 -5.54
N LEU A 37 5.56 4.39 -4.79
CA LEU A 37 4.71 5.25 -3.97
C LEU A 37 5.50 6.05 -2.95
N GLY A 38 6.35 5.37 -2.16
CA GLY A 38 7.19 6.03 -1.15
C GLY A 38 8.13 7.05 -1.77
N PHE A 39 8.69 6.74 -2.95
CA PHE A 39 9.51 7.69 -3.71
C PHE A 39 8.71 8.92 -4.14
N GLU A 40 7.54 8.75 -4.75
CA GLU A 40 6.70 9.87 -5.18
C GLU A 40 6.21 10.71 -3.99
N ALA A 41 5.88 10.09 -2.85
CA ALA A 41 5.51 10.82 -1.65
C ALA A 41 6.65 11.68 -1.08
N VAL A 42 7.91 11.27 -1.28
CA VAL A 42 9.09 12.03 -0.84
C VAL A 42 9.50 13.11 -1.85
N VAL A 43 9.30 12.86 -3.14
CA VAL A 43 9.77 13.72 -4.23
C VAL A 43 8.72 14.71 -4.71
N ALA A 44 7.43 14.41 -4.56
CA ALA A 44 6.34 15.31 -4.91
C ALA A 44 6.10 16.34 -3.79
N ASP A 45 5.88 17.60 -4.18
CA ASP A 45 5.27 18.59 -3.31
C ASP A 45 3.80 18.19 -3.05
N ASP A 46 3.25 18.55 -1.89
CA ASP A 46 2.01 18.03 -1.29
C ASP A 46 0.77 18.08 -2.23
N ARG A 47 0.83 18.91 -3.28
CA ARG A 47 -0.24 19.09 -4.29
C ARG A 47 -0.20 18.10 -5.47
N GLY A 48 0.84 17.28 -5.59
CA GLY A 48 1.07 16.40 -6.75
C GLY A 48 0.98 14.90 -6.45
N VAL A 49 0.86 14.53 -5.18
CA VAL A 49 0.92 13.13 -4.73
C VAL A 49 -0.21 12.30 -5.34
N ASP A 50 -1.47 12.74 -5.25
CA ASP A 50 -2.62 11.96 -5.74
C ASP A 50 -2.58 11.70 -7.26
N ILE A 51 -2.17 12.68 -8.05
CA ILE A 51 -2.10 12.57 -9.52
C ILE A 51 -0.99 11.58 -9.92
N ARG A 52 0.17 11.66 -9.26
CA ARG A 52 1.29 10.75 -9.57
C ARG A 52 1.05 9.34 -9.05
N ILE A 53 0.35 9.19 -7.93
CA ILE A 53 -0.10 7.90 -7.44
C ILE A 53 -0.99 7.21 -8.47
N LEU A 54 -1.97 7.92 -9.03
CA LEU A 54 -2.83 7.36 -10.07
C LEU A 54 -2.04 6.98 -11.33
N ASP A 55 -1.00 7.73 -11.67
CA ASP A 55 -0.08 7.42 -12.78
C ASP A 55 0.76 6.16 -12.53
N VAL A 56 1.14 5.89 -11.28
CA VAL A 56 1.86 4.67 -10.89
C VAL A 56 1.05 3.40 -11.15
N VAL A 57 -0.28 3.47 -11.00
CA VAL A 57 -1.18 2.32 -11.19
C VAL A 57 -1.90 2.34 -12.54
N GLY A 58 -1.77 3.42 -13.32
CA GLY A 58 -2.52 3.64 -14.57
C GLY A 58 -2.39 2.48 -15.57
N ASP A 59 -1.19 1.90 -15.66
CA ASP A 59 -0.87 0.79 -16.57
C ASP A 59 -1.40 -0.58 -16.11
N HIS A 60 -1.95 -0.69 -14.90
CA HIS A 60 -2.45 -1.96 -14.36
C HIS A 60 -3.93 -2.20 -14.68
N PRO A 61 -4.42 -3.46 -14.63
CA PRO A 61 -5.84 -3.78 -14.76
C PRO A 61 -6.71 -2.99 -13.78
N SER A 62 -8.00 -2.79 -14.13
CA SER A 62 -8.97 -2.07 -13.30
C SER A 62 -9.02 -2.56 -11.86
N ASP A 63 -8.89 -3.86 -11.67
CA ASP A 63 -9.07 -4.52 -10.37
C ASP A 63 -7.88 -4.23 -9.45
N VAL A 64 -6.67 -4.17 -10.03
CA VAL A 64 -5.44 -3.77 -9.34
C VAL A 64 -5.49 -2.28 -8.95
N ARG A 65 -6.02 -1.43 -9.82
CA ARG A 65 -6.21 -0.01 -9.52
C ARG A 65 -7.18 0.20 -8.36
N ALA A 66 -8.30 -0.52 -8.37
CA ALA A 66 -9.28 -0.47 -7.29
C ALA A 66 -8.68 -0.94 -5.96
N ALA A 67 -7.96 -2.07 -5.98
CA ALA A 67 -7.26 -2.59 -4.80
C ALA A 67 -6.23 -1.60 -4.24
N TRP A 68 -5.50 -0.89 -5.12
CA TRP A 68 -4.51 0.10 -4.68
C TRP A 68 -5.14 1.33 -4.02
N LEU A 69 -6.26 1.82 -4.54
CA LEU A 69 -7.02 2.90 -3.90
C LEU A 69 -7.52 2.49 -2.52
N GLU A 70 -7.95 1.23 -2.37
CA GLU A 70 -8.36 0.69 -1.08
C GLU A 70 -7.19 0.62 -0.08
N VAL A 71 -5.98 0.23 -0.52
CA VAL A 71 -4.79 0.27 0.35
C VAL A 71 -4.48 1.70 0.83
N ILE A 72 -4.52 2.68 -0.07
CA ILE A 72 -4.29 4.09 0.29
C ILE A 72 -5.35 4.59 1.27
N ASP A 73 -6.62 4.25 1.03
CA ASP A 73 -7.72 4.58 1.93
C ASP A 73 -7.49 3.98 3.32
N ARG A 74 -7.07 2.72 3.40
CA ARG A 74 -6.71 2.06 4.68
C ARG A 74 -5.52 2.71 5.39
N MET A 75 -4.54 3.23 4.65
CA MET A 75 -3.36 3.91 5.21
C MET A 75 -3.65 5.34 5.70
N THR A 76 -4.58 6.03 5.04
CA THR A 76 -4.91 7.45 5.32
C THR A 76 -6.13 7.61 6.21
N SER A 77 -7.03 6.63 6.21
CA SER A 77 -8.11 6.52 7.18
C SER A 77 -7.52 6.22 8.55
N ARG A 78 -7.55 7.23 9.43
CA ARG A 78 -7.27 7.04 10.85
C ARG A 78 -8.20 5.95 11.38
N PRO A 79 -7.70 4.92 12.10
CA PRO A 79 -8.60 4.11 12.92
C PRO A 79 -9.28 5.08 13.89
N LEU A 80 -10.61 5.21 13.83
CA LEU A 80 -11.31 5.95 14.87
C LEU A 80 -11.02 5.20 16.19
N PRO A 81 -10.43 5.84 17.22
CA PRO A 81 -10.29 5.20 18.51
C PRO A 81 -11.69 5.12 19.14
N GLY A 82 -12.22 3.89 19.24
CA GLY A 82 -13.44 3.58 19.97
C GLY A 82 -14.70 3.52 19.11
N ALA A 83 -15.08 2.30 18.74
CA ALA A 83 -16.47 1.92 18.50
C ALA A 83 -16.81 0.75 19.45
#